data_AF-A0A8T6M6C6-F1
#
_entry.id   AF-A0A8T6M6C6-F1
#
_cell.length_a   1.000
_cell.length_b   1.000
_cell.length_c   1.000
_cell.angle_alpha   90.00
_cell.angle_beta   90.00
_cell.angle_gamma   90.00
#
_symmetry.space_group_name_H-M   'P 1'
#
loop_
_entity.id
_entity.type
_entity.pdbx_description
1 polymer ?
#
loop_
_entity_poly.entity_id
_entity_poly.type
_entity_poly.pdbx_seq_one_letter_code
_entity_poly.pdbx_strand_id
1 'polypeptide(L)'
;NEIVVSDEIMSLSGKTKEAISLMAKLAPQSSKVLIIINETKAEVLRSLRNIETILVVSASRVNALEIAMADKIITTTDAIKTIEERLDFTKEVKRVKKVKPAVEEVITKEVKAEVKKVAKKTTTKKVAAK
;
A
#
# COMPACT_ATOMS: atom_id res chain seq x y z
N ASN A 1 13.52 14.64 15.18
CA ASN A 1 13.80 13.91 13.92
C ASN A 1 13.98 14.92 12.82
N GLU A 2 15.09 14.84 12.09
CA GLU A 2 15.35 15.67 10.92
C GLU A 2 14.96 14.90 9.65
N ILE A 3 14.29 15.56 8.70
CA ILE A 3 13.87 14.94 7.43
C ILE A 3 14.66 15.57 6.30
N VAL A 4 15.30 14.73 5.48
CA VAL A 4 16.08 15.12 4.31
C VAL A 4 15.50 14.43 3.09
N VAL A 5 15.28 15.19 2.02
CA VAL A 5 14.82 14.65 0.74
C VAL A 5 16.02 14.59 -0.21
N SER A 6 16.35 13.39 -0.70
CA SER A 6 17.44 13.21 -1.67
C SER A 6 17.19 11.99 -2.54
N ASP A 7 17.31 12.19 -3.86
CA ASP A 7 17.17 11.13 -4.87
C ASP A 7 18.52 10.47 -5.20
N GLU A 8 19.64 11.01 -4.70
CA GLU A 8 21.00 10.51 -4.95
C GLU A 8 21.21 9.09 -4.41
N ILE A 9 20.38 8.67 -3.44
CA ILE A 9 20.41 7.34 -2.82
C ILE A 9 20.06 6.23 -3.83
N MET A 10 19.38 6.55 -4.93
CA MET A 10 19.03 5.56 -5.96
C MET A 10 20.19 5.22 -6.91
N SER A 11 21.31 5.94 -6.83
CA SER A 11 22.47 5.81 -7.71
C SER A 11 23.64 5.02 -7.09
N LEU A 12 23.46 4.37 -5.95
CA LEU A 12 24.54 3.62 -5.30
C LEU A 12 24.88 2.34 -6.07
N SER A 13 26.18 2.13 -6.34
CA SER A 13 26.72 0.97 -7.08
C SER A 13 26.80 -0.34 -6.26
N GLY A 14 26.20 -0.36 -5.07
CA GLY A 14 26.21 -1.52 -4.18
C GLY A 14 27.47 -1.71 -3.34
N LYS A 15 28.37 -0.73 -3.29
CA LYS A 15 29.53 -0.71 -2.38
C LYS A 15 29.21 0.03 -1.07
N THR A 16 29.55 -0.58 0.06
CA THR A 16 29.35 0.01 1.40
C THR A 16 30.21 1.25 1.63
N LYS A 17 31.42 1.30 1.06
CA LYS A 17 32.32 2.47 1.19
C LYS A 17 31.73 3.74 0.56
N GLU A 18 31.06 3.58 -0.58
CA GLU A 18 30.35 4.69 -1.24
C GLU A 18 29.16 5.15 -0.39
N ALA A 19 28.38 4.20 0.15
CA ALA A 19 27.28 4.50 1.07
C ALA A 19 27.73 5.27 2.31
N ILE A 20 28.80 4.83 2.98
CA ILE A 20 29.36 5.50 4.16
C ILE A 20 29.77 6.93 3.82
N SER A 21 30.39 7.14 2.65
CA SER A 21 30.83 8.48 2.22
C SER A 21 29.65 9.41 1.95
N LEU A 22 28.55 8.89 1.38
CA LEU A 22 27.32 9.66 1.17
C LEU A 22 26.61 9.96 2.51
N MET A 23 26.54 8.97 3.40
CA MET A 23 25.94 9.14 4.72
C MET A 23 26.72 10.13 5.60
N ALA A 24 28.04 10.16 5.50
CA ALA A 24 28.86 11.15 6.21
C ALA A 24 28.52 12.60 5.83
N LYS A 25 28.08 12.84 4.59
CA LYS A 25 27.67 14.16 4.10
C LYS A 25 26.23 14.51 4.51
N LEU A 26 25.32 13.55 4.39
CA LEU A 26 23.88 13.78 4.54
C LEU A 26 23.42 13.68 6.01
N ALA A 27 24.12 12.87 6.79
CA ALA A 27 23.78 12.50 8.16
C ALA A 27 25.00 12.48 9.10
N PRO A 28 25.81 13.55 9.18
CA PRO A 28 26.88 13.61 10.18
C PRO A 28 26.24 13.54 11.57
N GLN A 29 26.76 12.66 12.44
CA GLN A 29 26.31 12.48 13.84
C GLN A 29 24.97 11.75 14.08
N SER A 30 24.32 11.18 13.05
CA SER A 30 23.07 10.43 13.29
C SER A 30 23.36 9.02 13.80
N SER A 31 22.75 8.65 14.94
CA SER A 31 22.90 7.32 15.52
C SER A 31 22.02 6.29 14.82
N LYS A 32 20.82 6.72 14.37
CA LYS A 32 19.89 5.88 13.60
C LYS A 32 19.32 6.64 12.40
N VAL A 33 19.50 6.08 11.22
CA VAL A 33 19.04 6.66 9.95
C VAL A 33 17.99 5.75 9.32
N LEU A 34 16.81 6.30 9.04
CA LEU A 34 15.76 5.63 8.28
C LEU A 34 15.78 6.13 6.84
N ILE A 35 15.92 5.20 5.89
CA ILE A 35 15.87 5.48 4.46
C ILE A 35 14.57 4.92 3.90
N ILE A 36 13.76 5.78 3.30
CA ILE A 36 12.47 5.40 2.70
C ILE A 36 12.57 5.53 1.19
N ILE A 37 12.37 4.41 0.50
CA ILE A 37 12.43 4.29 -0.96
C ILE A 37 11.17 3.63 -1.52
N ASN A 38 10.77 3.96 -2.73
CA ASN A 38 9.65 3.28 -3.38
C ASN A 38 10.12 1.99 -4.07
N GLU A 39 11.12 2.12 -4.96
CA GLU A 39 11.70 1.00 -5.69
C GLU A 39 13.01 0.54 -5.04
N THR A 40 13.07 -0.75 -4.68
CA THR A 40 14.26 -1.37 -4.10
C THR A 40 15.15 -1.95 -5.19
N LYS A 41 16.25 -1.26 -5.51
CA LYS A 41 17.33 -1.83 -6.34
C LYS A 41 18.23 -2.73 -5.51
N ALA A 42 18.66 -3.86 -6.07
CA ALA A 42 19.52 -4.83 -5.39
C ALA A 42 20.87 -4.23 -4.97
N GLU A 43 21.43 -3.34 -5.78
CA GLU A 43 22.68 -2.64 -5.51
C GLU A 43 22.53 -1.74 -4.27
N VAL A 44 21.53 -0.85 -4.26
CA VAL A 44 21.24 0.05 -3.13
C VAL A 44 21.05 -0.74 -1.84
N LEU A 45 20.24 -1.79 -1.88
CA LEU A 45 20.00 -2.69 -0.75
C LEU A 45 21.31 -3.32 -0.24
N ARG A 46 22.17 -3.80 -1.15
CA ARG A 46 23.46 -4.42 -0.80
C ARG A 46 24.43 -3.42 -0.18
N SER A 47 24.44 -2.17 -0.65
CA SER A 47 25.31 -1.12 -0.08
C SER A 47 24.91 -0.70 1.33
N LEU A 48 23.61 -0.75 1.67
CA LEU A 48 23.08 -0.24 2.93
C LEU A 48 22.90 -1.33 4.00
N ARG A 49 22.59 -2.56 3.60
CA ARG A 49 22.27 -3.67 4.52
C ARG A 49 23.38 -4.00 5.54
N ASN A 50 24.64 -3.72 5.22
CA ASN A 50 25.78 -3.99 6.11
C ASN A 50 26.05 -2.88 7.15
N ILE A 51 25.26 -1.80 7.15
CA ILE A 51 25.45 -0.68 8.06
C ILE A 51 24.37 -0.77 9.15
N GLU A 52 24.77 -1.13 10.37
CA GLU A 52 23.83 -1.42 11.48
C GLU A 52 22.96 -0.22 11.89
N THR A 53 23.46 1.00 11.67
CA THR A 53 22.74 2.24 12.01
C THR A 53 21.68 2.63 10.98
N ILE A 54 21.62 1.93 9.84
CA ILE A 54 20.73 2.26 8.72
C ILE A 54 19.63 1.22 8.60
N LEU A 55 18.39 1.71 8.59
CA LEU A 55 17.22 0.91 8.24
C LEU A 55 16.67 1.38 6.90
N VAL A 56 16.52 0.45 5.95
CA VAL A 56 15.90 0.73 4.64
C VAL A 56 14.52 0.13 4.62
N VAL A 57 13.52 0.97 4.34
CA VAL A 57 12.11 0.56 4.29
C VAL A 57 11.47 1.05 3.02
N SER A 58 10.55 0.25 2.47
CA SER A 58 9.75 0.68 1.34
C SER A 58 8.66 1.66 1.78
N ALA A 59 8.35 2.67 0.98
CA ALA A 59 7.25 3.62 1.25
C ALA A 59 5.91 2.92 1.56
N SER A 60 5.67 1.77 0.92
CA SER A 60 4.49 0.93 1.14
C SER A 60 4.46 0.16 2.47
N ARG A 61 5.58 0.09 3.20
CA ARG A 61 5.70 -0.70 4.44
C ARG A 61 6.15 0.13 5.64
N VAL A 62 6.35 1.43 5.46
CA VAL A 62 6.76 2.32 6.54
C VAL A 62 5.75 2.28 7.68
N ASN A 63 6.26 2.21 8.91
CA ASN A 63 5.43 2.21 10.12
C ASN A 63 5.84 3.31 11.09
N ALA A 64 4.97 3.57 12.08
CA ALA A 64 5.21 4.62 13.07
C ALA A 64 6.40 4.32 14.00
N LEU A 65 6.70 3.04 14.25
CA LEU A 65 7.81 2.62 15.09
C LEU A 65 9.16 3.00 14.47
N GLU A 66 9.32 2.72 13.17
CA GLU A 66 10.52 3.05 12.41
C GLU A 66 10.77 4.56 12.38
N ILE A 67 9.70 5.34 12.20
CA ILE A 67 9.77 6.81 12.23
C ILE A 67 10.16 7.29 13.63
N ALA A 68 9.58 6.74 14.69
CA ALA A 68 9.86 7.14 16.06
C ALA A 68 11.29 6.76 16.52
N MET A 69 11.83 5.64 16.02
CA MET A 69 13.17 5.16 16.38
C MET A 69 14.30 5.87 15.63
N ALA A 70 14.00 6.57 14.54
CA ALA A 70 15.00 7.19 13.69
C ALA A 70 15.31 8.62 14.13
N ASP A 71 16.59 8.97 14.25
CA ASP A 71 17.01 10.35 14.52
C ASP A 71 16.91 11.21 13.25
N LYS A 72 17.26 10.59 12.11
CA LYS A 72 17.23 11.21 10.79
C LYS A 72 16.50 10.33 9.78
N ILE A 73 15.65 10.96 8.99
CA ILE A 73 14.83 10.30 7.97
C ILE A 73 15.28 10.84 6.62
N ILE A 74 15.62 9.95 5.70
CA ILE A 74 16.02 10.28 4.34
C ILE A 74 15.03 9.64 3.39
N THR A 75 14.38 10.43 2.54
CA THR A 75 13.33 9.94 1.64
C THR A 75 13.58 10.39 0.22
N THR A 76 13.13 9.62 -0.76
CA THR A 76 13.09 10.06 -2.17
C THR A 76 11.78 10.79 -2.47
N THR A 77 11.78 11.63 -3.51
CA THR A 77 10.58 12.38 -3.92
C THR A 77 9.41 11.45 -4.28
N ASP A 78 9.69 10.30 -4.87
CA ASP A 78 8.67 9.30 -5.21
C ASP A 78 8.11 8.54 -3.99
N ALA A 79 8.91 8.41 -2.93
CA ALA A 79 8.44 7.84 -1.67
C ALA A 79 7.43 8.76 -0.98
N ILE A 80 7.58 10.08 -1.10
CA ILE A 80 6.63 11.06 -0.53
C ILE A 80 5.27 10.90 -1.19
N LYS A 81 5.22 10.88 -2.53
CA LYS A 81 3.97 10.71 -3.29
C LYS A 81 3.23 9.44 -2.87
N THR A 82 3.95 8.32 -2.74
CA THR A 82 3.34 7.06 -2.33
C THR A 82 2.85 7.06 -0.89
N ILE A 83 3.50 7.80 0.01
CA ILE A 83 3.02 7.98 1.39
C ILE A 83 1.77 8.85 1.41
N GLU A 84 1.76 9.97 0.67
CA GLU A 84 0.58 10.85 0.55
C GLU A 84 -0.62 10.09 0.04
N GLU A 85 -0.46 9.32 -1.05
CA GLU A 85 -1.55 8.53 -1.62
C GLU A 85 -2.15 7.49 -0.65
N ARG A 86 -1.36 7.00 0.30
CA ARG A 86 -1.79 6.05 1.33
C ARG A 86 -2.56 6.75 2.46
N LEU A 87 -2.17 7.98 2.79
CA LEU A 87 -2.78 8.79 3.86
C LEU A 87 -3.99 9.58 3.35
N ASP A 88 -4.16 9.70 2.03
CA ASP A 88 -5.34 10.29 1.40
C ASP A 88 -6.59 9.41 1.58
N PHE A 89 -7.20 9.47 2.77
CA PHE A 89 -8.49 8.82 3.09
C PHE A 89 -9.65 9.29 2.19
N THR A 90 -9.46 10.38 1.44
CA THR A 90 -10.43 10.92 0.47
C THR A 90 -10.70 9.98 -0.71
N LYS A 91 -9.83 8.99 -0.97
CA LYS A 91 -10.05 7.97 -2.02
C LYS A 91 -11.05 6.89 -1.59
N GLU A 92 -11.24 6.63 -0.30
CA GLU A 92 -12.18 5.61 0.20
C GLU A 92 -13.64 6.03 0.08
N VAL A 93 -13.94 7.34 0.16
CA VAL A 93 -15.31 7.87 -0.02
C VAL A 93 -15.81 7.65 -1.46
N LYS A 94 -14.91 7.56 -2.45
CA LYS A 94 -15.25 7.22 -3.83
C LYS A 94 -15.50 5.72 -4.03
N ARG A 95 -14.92 4.85 -3.19
CA ARG A 95 -15.17 3.39 -3.23
C ARG A 95 -16.53 3.05 -2.62
N VAL A 96 -16.94 3.70 -1.53
CA VAL A 96 -18.29 3.50 -0.95
C VAL A 96 -19.41 3.94 -1.91
N LYS A 97 -19.21 4.98 -2.72
CA LYS A 97 -20.21 5.40 -3.73
C LYS A 97 -20.29 4.50 -4.96
N LYS A 98 -19.26 3.70 -5.28
CA LYS A 98 -19.27 2.78 -6.43
C LYS A 98 -19.63 1.33 -6.07
N VAL A 99 -19.69 0.98 -4.78
CA VAL A 99 -20.14 -0.35 -4.32
C VAL A 99 -21.64 -0.36 -3.94
N LYS A 100 -22.28 0.78 -3.69
CA LYS A 100 -23.75 0.85 -3.52
C LYS A 100 -24.61 0.59 -4.77
N PRO A 101 -24.21 0.87 -6.02
CA PRO A 101 -25.08 0.62 -7.18
C PRO A 101 -25.03 -0.84 -7.69
N ALA A 102 -24.12 -1.70 -7.23
CA ALA A 102 -23.89 -3.03 -7.83
C ALA A 102 -24.47 -4.21 -7.03
N VAL A 103 -24.88 -4.02 -5.77
CA VAL A 103 -25.46 -5.10 -4.94
C VAL A 103 -26.99 -5.18 -5.10
N GLU A 104 -27.64 -4.14 -5.63
CA GLU A 104 -29.10 -4.12 -5.85
C GLU A 104 -29.53 -4.89 -7.13
N GLU A 105 -28.62 -5.12 -8.08
CA GLU A 105 -28.93 -5.82 -9.34
C GLU A 105 -28.81 -7.35 -9.28
N VAL A 106 -28.15 -7.89 -8.25
CA VAL A 106 -28.04 -9.35 -8.07
C VAL A 106 -29.22 -9.90 -7.24
N ILE A 107 -29.75 -9.11 -6.31
CA ILE A 107 -30.92 -9.49 -5.50
C ILE A 107 -32.22 -9.50 -6.33
N THR A 108 -32.29 -8.74 -7.43
CA THR A 108 -33.43 -8.78 -8.36
C THR A 108 -33.40 -9.97 -9.35
N LYS A 109 -32.27 -10.70 -9.47
CA LYS A 109 -32.15 -11.87 -10.36
C LYS A 109 -32.40 -13.20 -9.64
N GLU A 110 -32.03 -13.33 -8.37
CA GLU A 110 -32.30 -14.56 -7.60
C GLU A 110 -33.74 -14.63 -7.08
N VAL A 111 -34.37 -13.51 -6.70
CA VAL A 111 -35.79 -13.50 -6.29
C VAL A 111 -36.75 -13.69 -7.49
N LYS A 112 -36.32 -13.41 -8.74
CA LYS A 112 -37.12 -13.71 -9.95
C LYS A 112 -37.01 -15.16 -10.42
N ALA A 113 -35.96 -15.89 -10.04
CA ALA A 113 -35.78 -17.30 -10.41
C ALA A 113 -36.58 -18.25 -9.49
N GLU A 114 -36.77 -17.88 -8.22
CA GLU A 114 -37.50 -18.72 -7.26
C GLU A 114 -39.03 -18.53 -7.30
N VAL A 115 -39.52 -17.33 -7.64
CA VAL A 115 -40.97 -17.08 -7.83
C VAL A 115 -41.54 -17.73 -9.10
N LYS A 116 -40.71 -18.06 -10.11
CA LYS A 116 -41.16 -18.77 -11.32
C LYS A 116 -41.31 -20.29 -11.15
N LYS A 117 -40.80 -20.88 -10.08
CA LYS A 117 -40.97 -22.32 -9.77
C LYS A 117 -42.17 -22.62 -8.85
N VAL A 118 -42.70 -21.63 -8.14
CA VAL A 118 -43.86 -21.82 -7.24
C VAL A 118 -45.21 -21.50 -7.92
N ALA A 119 -45.24 -20.75 -9.03
CA ALA A 119 -46.49 -20.43 -9.76
C ALA A 119 -46.96 -21.49 -10.78
N LYS A 120 -46.24 -22.61 -10.98
CA LYS A 120 -46.61 -23.67 -11.95
C LYS A 120 -47.17 -24.95 -11.32
N LYS A 121 -47.52 -24.94 -10.03
CA LYS A 121 -48.04 -26.12 -9.30
C LYS A 121 -49.53 -26.04 -8.91
N THR A 122 -50.29 -25.07 -9.44
CA THR A 122 -51.69 -24.87 -8.99
C THR A 122 -52.75 -24.71 -10.08
N THR A 123 -52.51 -25.18 -11.32
CA THR A 123 -53.53 -25.21 -12.38
C THR A 123 -53.42 -26.42 -13.33
N THR A 124 -53.31 -27.65 -12.79
CA THR A 124 -53.57 -28.92 -13.54
C THR A 124 -53.94 -30.07 -12.60
N LYS A 125 -54.92 -29.85 -11.70
CA LYS A 125 -55.59 -30.96 -11.01
C LYS A 125 -57.01 -30.58 -10.56
N LYS A 126 -57.89 -30.24 -11.51
CA LYS A 126 -59.34 -30.22 -11.24
C LYS A 126 -60.19 -30.39 -12.51
N VAL A 127 -60.03 -31.51 -13.22
CA VAL A 127 -61.15 -32.18 -13.93
C VAL A 127 -60.84 -33.69 -13.97
N ALA A 128 -61.28 -34.41 -12.95
CA ALA A 128 -61.51 -35.87 -12.97
C ALA A 128 -62.05 -36.28 -11.59
N ALA A 129 -63.35 -36.11 -11.35
CA ALA A 129 -64.09 -36.90 -10.38
C ALA A 129 -65.60 -36.67 -10.54
N LYS A 130 -66.25 -37.74 -11.01
CA LYS A 130 -67.65 -38.12 -10.81
C LYS A 130 -68.72 -37.46 -11.69
#